data_AF-A0A4S4BN61-F1
#
_entry.id   AF-A0A4S4BN61-F1
#
_cell.length_a   1.000
_cell.length_b   1.000
_cell.length_c   1.000
_cell.angle_alpha   90.00
_cell.angle_beta   90.00
_cell.angle_gamma   90.00
#
_symmetry.space_group_name_H-M   'P 1'
#
loop_
_entity.id
_entity.type
_entity.pdbx_description
1 polymer ?
#
loop_
_entity_poly.entity_id
_entity_poly.type
_entity_poly.pdbx_seq_one_letter_code
_entity_poly.pdbx_strand_id
1 'polypeptide(L)'
;MTLWSGEQARAVFASPDPDWAVFYAVFRRAGLVGSFRNGCIAGRRTRYHYYSLNGQTMNNRPWTDGALYVLPQERFVRPVGSAIPFEEWVCREPVAPLGKLGVAPDDFLYRNKVAVHPDGEPLVRTWLLYKLRACSIRCKR
;
A
#
# COMPACT_ATOMS: atom_id res chain seq x y z
N MET A 1 -7.92 -10.59 0.31
CA MET A 1 -7.43 -9.34 0.94
C MET A 1 -8.61 -8.75 1.67
N THR A 2 -8.40 -7.98 2.74
CA THR A 2 -9.50 -7.42 3.51
C THR A 2 -9.91 -6.09 2.88
N LEU A 3 -11.21 -5.86 2.67
CA LEU A 3 -11.73 -4.56 2.29
C LEU A 3 -11.40 -3.54 3.39
N TRP A 4 -11.44 -2.25 3.08
CA TRP A 4 -11.38 -1.21 4.11
C TRP A 4 -12.39 -1.42 5.26
N SER A 5 -13.56 -1.99 4.96
CA SER A 5 -14.60 -2.31 5.96
C SER A 5 -14.20 -3.40 6.98
N GLY A 6 -13.06 -4.08 6.79
CA GLY A 6 -12.65 -5.20 7.62
C GLY A 6 -13.18 -6.56 7.14
N GLU A 7 -13.98 -6.60 6.08
CA GLU A 7 -14.51 -7.83 5.49
C GLU A 7 -13.45 -8.53 4.62
N GLN A 8 -13.31 -9.85 4.75
CA GLN A 8 -12.46 -10.62 3.85
C GLN A 8 -13.12 -10.75 2.47
N ALA A 9 -12.45 -10.26 1.43
CA ALA A 9 -12.93 -10.40 0.06
C ALA A 9 -11.94 -11.20 -0.81
N ARG A 10 -12.52 -12.11 -1.61
CA ARG A 10 -11.87 -12.71 -2.77
C ARG A 10 -12.24 -11.85 -3.98
N ALA A 11 -11.38 -10.88 -4.27
CA ALA A 11 -11.60 -9.90 -5.32
C ALA A 11 -10.27 -9.44 -5.90
N VAL A 12 -10.31 -8.84 -7.09
CA VAL A 12 -9.22 -8.07 -7.68
C VAL A 12 -9.29 -6.66 -7.12
N PHE A 13 -8.19 -6.20 -6.55
CA PHE A 13 -8.04 -4.85 -6.01
C PHE A 13 -7.22 -4.02 -6.98
N ALA A 14 -7.66 -2.79 -7.24
CA ALA A 14 -6.98 -1.85 -8.11
C ALA A 14 -6.96 -0.46 -7.46
N SER A 15 -6.07 0.40 -7.96
CA SER A 15 -6.03 1.80 -7.59
C SER A 15 -5.75 2.68 -8.82
N PRO A 16 -6.38 3.85 -8.94
CA PRO A 16 -5.98 4.87 -9.91
C PRO A 16 -4.68 5.57 -9.50
N ASP A 17 -4.17 5.32 -8.28
CA ASP A 17 -2.88 5.82 -7.84
C ASP A 17 -1.77 4.77 -8.14
N PRO A 18 -0.84 5.07 -9.06
CA PRO A 18 0.19 4.12 -9.47
C PRO A 18 1.20 3.85 -8.35
N ASP A 19 1.56 4.84 -7.53
CA ASP A 19 2.54 4.66 -6.45
C ASP A 19 2.04 3.69 -5.37
N TRP A 20 0.75 3.73 -5.08
CA TRP A 20 0.12 2.79 -4.16
C TRP A 20 0.09 1.38 -4.72
N ALA A 21 -0.18 1.23 -6.02
CA ALA A 21 -0.10 -0.07 -6.71
C ALA A 21 1.35 -0.60 -6.75
N VAL A 22 2.34 0.27 -6.99
CA VAL A 22 3.77 -0.10 -6.99
C VAL A 22 4.17 -0.67 -5.63
N PHE A 23 3.74 -0.06 -4.52
CA PHE A 23 4.01 -0.61 -3.18
C PHE A 23 3.59 -2.08 -3.07
N TYR A 24 2.38 -2.42 -3.51
CA TYR A 24 1.91 -3.81 -3.46
C TYR A 24 2.64 -4.72 -4.43
N ALA A 25 3.06 -4.22 -5.60
CA ALA A 25 3.81 -4.99 -6.57
C ALA A 25 5.21 -5.36 -6.06
N VAL A 26 5.89 -4.43 -5.36
CA VAL A 26 7.27 -4.64 -4.89
C VAL A 26 7.35 -5.11 -3.44
N PHE A 27 6.23 -5.15 -2.71
CA PHE A 27 6.19 -5.65 -1.34
C PHE A 27 6.12 -7.19 -1.31
N ARG A 28 7.16 -7.82 -0.76
CA ARG A 28 7.29 -9.27 -0.68
C ARG A 28 6.42 -9.83 0.44
N ARG A 29 5.14 -10.03 0.15
CA ARG A 29 4.14 -10.51 1.14
C ARG A 29 4.47 -11.88 1.75
N ALA A 30 5.17 -12.76 1.04
CA ALA A 30 5.63 -14.04 1.58
C ALA A 30 6.62 -13.90 2.75
N GLY A 31 7.27 -12.74 2.89
CA GLY A 31 8.16 -12.41 4.01
C GLY A 31 7.50 -11.59 5.12
N LEU A 32 6.18 -11.36 5.06
CA LEU A 32 5.47 -10.56 6.06
C LEU A 32 5.49 -11.27 7.42
N VAL A 33 5.98 -10.56 8.44
CA VAL A 33 5.93 -10.94 9.85
C VAL A 33 5.19 -9.85 10.63
N GLY A 34 4.12 -10.21 11.32
CA GLY A 34 3.26 -9.25 12.01
C GLY A 34 2.39 -8.45 11.03
N SER A 35 2.43 -7.12 11.14
CA SER A 35 1.56 -6.22 10.36
C SER A 35 2.31 -5.24 9.47
N PHE A 36 1.63 -4.79 8.42
CA PHE A 36 2.02 -3.62 7.63
C PHE A 36 0.84 -2.67 7.58
N ARG A 37 1.12 -1.38 7.46
CA ARG A 37 0.14 -0.30 7.44
C ARG A 37 0.47 0.60 6.28
N ASN A 38 -0.51 0.86 5.43
CA ASN A 38 -0.31 1.73 4.29
C ASN A 38 -1.62 2.44 3.94
N GLY A 39 -1.50 3.50 3.18
CA GLY A 39 -2.66 4.09 2.53
C GLY A 39 -2.33 5.33 1.73
N CYS A 40 -3.20 5.59 0.77
CA CYS A 40 -3.24 6.79 -0.03
C CYS A 40 -4.56 7.51 0.26
N ILE A 41 -4.47 8.74 0.76
CA ILE A 41 -5.63 9.61 1.02
C ILE A 41 -5.60 10.74 0.00
N ALA A 42 -6.63 10.80 -0.84
CA ALA A 42 -6.79 11.89 -1.79
C ALA A 42 -7.29 13.16 -1.09
N GLY A 43 -6.47 14.22 -1.08
CA GLY A 43 -6.88 15.58 -0.72
C GLY A 43 -7.29 16.38 -1.95
N ARG A 44 -7.82 17.60 -1.74
CA ARG A 44 -8.30 18.47 -2.84
C ARG A 44 -7.24 18.85 -3.88
N ARG A 45 -5.96 18.86 -3.51
CA ARG A 45 -4.83 19.26 -4.38
C ARG A 45 -3.58 18.39 -4.23
N THR A 46 -3.57 17.47 -3.26
CA THR A 46 -2.40 16.64 -2.93
C THR A 46 -2.86 15.27 -2.46
N ARG A 47 -2.07 14.23 -2.77
CA ARG A 47 -2.26 12.90 -2.21
C ARG A 47 -1.33 12.71 -1.03
N TYR A 48 -1.86 12.15 0.06
CA TYR A 48 -1.07 11.83 1.24
C TYR A 48 -0.82 10.32 1.28
N HIS A 49 0.45 9.95 1.22
CA HIS A 49 0.89 8.57 1.31
C HIS A 49 1.53 8.29 2.65
N TYR A 50 1.19 7.14 3.22
CA TYR A 50 1.87 6.60 4.38
C TYR A 50 2.17 5.12 4.20
N TYR A 51 3.35 4.69 4.65
CA TYR A 51 3.79 3.30 4.60
C TYR A 51 4.59 2.97 5.85
N SER A 52 4.22 1.89 6.54
CA SER A 52 4.90 1.45 7.75
C SER A 52 4.90 -0.08 7.82
N LEU A 53 6.07 -0.66 8.03
CA LEU A 53 6.25 -2.10 8.20
C LEU A 53 6.55 -2.42 9.67
N ASN A 54 6.15 -3.60 10.12
CA ASN A 54 6.70 -4.16 11.35
C ASN A 54 8.23 -4.31 11.22
N GLY A 55 8.96 -4.15 12.34
CA GLY A 55 10.43 -4.21 12.34
C GLY A 55 11.01 -5.56 11.86
N GLN A 56 10.38 -6.68 12.23
CA GLN A 56 10.78 -8.01 11.75
C GLN A 56 10.55 -8.14 10.25
N THR A 57 9.42 -7.63 9.73
CA THR A 57 9.19 -7.57 8.26
C THR A 57 10.27 -6.75 7.55
N MET A 58 10.62 -5.58 8.10
CA MET A 58 11.65 -4.72 7.51
C MET A 58 13.03 -5.40 7.44
N ASN A 59 13.36 -6.21 8.44
CA ASN A 59 14.61 -6.97 8.48
C ASN A 59 14.55 -8.26 7.64
N ASN A 60 13.36 -8.71 7.24
CA ASN A 60 13.16 -9.92 6.45
C ASN A 60 13.05 -9.62 4.95
N ARG A 61 14.01 -8.86 4.38
CA ARG A 61 14.07 -8.55 2.92
C ARG A 61 12.68 -8.25 2.33
N PRO A 62 12.04 -7.12 2.70
CA PRO A 62 10.62 -6.87 2.43
C PRO A 62 10.31 -6.54 0.97
N TRP A 63 11.33 -6.41 0.12
CA TRP A 63 11.21 -5.94 -1.26
C TRP A 63 11.49 -7.07 -2.25
N THR A 64 10.82 -7.04 -3.39
CA THR A 64 10.98 -7.94 -4.53
C THR A 64 10.69 -7.19 -5.82
N ASP A 65 11.23 -7.67 -6.93
CA ASP A 65 10.72 -7.26 -8.24
C ASP A 65 9.30 -7.79 -8.42
N GLY A 66 8.49 -7.05 -9.17
CA GLY A 66 7.07 -7.33 -9.34
C GLY A 66 6.55 -6.82 -10.67
N ALA A 67 5.23 -6.65 -10.75
CA ALA A 67 4.58 -6.10 -11.93
C ALA A 67 3.32 -5.33 -11.58
N LEU A 68 3.06 -4.28 -12.36
CA LEU A 68 1.78 -3.61 -12.45
C LEU A 68 0.98 -4.22 -13.60
N TYR A 69 -0.32 -4.40 -13.37
CA TYR A 69 -1.26 -4.83 -14.39
C TYR A 69 -2.21 -3.68 -14.67
N VAL A 70 -2.32 -3.29 -15.94
CA VAL A 70 -3.32 -2.32 -16.38
C VAL A 70 -4.62 -3.07 -16.58
N LEU A 71 -5.68 -2.63 -15.90
CA LEU A 71 -6.97 -3.33 -15.86
C LEU A 71 -8.07 -2.49 -16.49
N PRO A 72 -9.06 -3.11 -17.16
CA PRO A 72 -10.26 -2.43 -17.64
C PRO A 72 -11.09 -1.92 -16.45
N GLN A 73 -11.57 -0.68 -16.49
CA GLN A 73 -12.21 -0.01 -15.35
C GLN A 73 -13.67 -0.44 -15.12
N GLU A 74 -14.36 -0.90 -16.16
CA GLU A 74 -15.82 -0.98 -16.26
C GLU A 74 -16.48 -1.81 -15.16
N ARG A 75 -15.78 -2.84 -14.67
CA ARG A 75 -16.27 -3.77 -13.63
C ARG A 75 -15.73 -3.48 -12.22
N PHE A 76 -14.96 -2.42 -12.06
CA PHE A 76 -14.46 -2.02 -10.75
C PHE A 76 -15.40 -1.02 -10.09
N VAL A 77 -15.70 -1.27 -8.82
CA VAL A 77 -16.51 -0.37 -8.00
C VAL A 77 -15.68 0.19 -6.86
N ARG A 78 -15.93 1.45 -6.51
CA ARG A 78 -15.37 2.05 -5.30
C ARG A 78 -16.22 1.64 -4.10
N PRO A 79 -15.62 1.18 -2.99
CA PRO A 79 -16.36 0.94 -1.76
C PRO A 79 -17.10 2.22 -1.32
N VAL A 80 -18.43 2.17 -1.28
CA VAL A 80 -19.28 3.29 -0.85
C VAL A 80 -19.37 3.28 0.68
N GLY A 81 -19.28 4.45 1.33
CA GLY A 81 -19.58 4.61 2.77
C GLY A 81 -18.39 4.83 3.72
N SER A 82 -17.17 5.03 3.21
CA SER A 82 -16.05 5.46 4.05
C SER A 82 -15.96 6.99 4.12
N ALA A 83 -15.85 7.54 5.34
CA ALA A 83 -15.64 8.99 5.55
C ALA A 83 -14.28 9.49 5.01
N ILE A 84 -13.40 8.57 4.61
CA ILE A 84 -12.06 8.83 4.08
C ILE A 84 -12.04 8.34 2.62
N PRO A 85 -11.72 9.20 1.64
CA PRO A 85 -11.69 8.83 0.23
C PRO A 85 -10.44 8.02 -0.09
N PHE A 86 -10.46 6.72 0.26
CA PHE A 86 -9.43 5.80 -0.20
C PHE A 86 -9.55 5.59 -1.72
N GLU A 87 -8.40 5.52 -2.37
CA GLU A 87 -8.28 5.24 -3.81
C GLU A 87 -8.33 3.72 -4.08
N GLU A 88 -9.19 3.00 -3.37
CA GLU A 88 -9.38 1.55 -3.51
C GLU A 88 -10.55 1.26 -4.45
N TRP A 89 -10.31 0.40 -5.43
CA TRP A 89 -11.31 -0.09 -6.37
C TRP A 89 -11.32 -1.61 -6.33
N VAL A 90 -12.50 -2.21 -6.41
CA VAL A 90 -12.68 -3.65 -6.21
C VAL A 90 -13.52 -4.24 -7.34
N CYS A 91 -13.07 -5.35 -7.91
CA CYS A 91 -13.83 -6.19 -8.83
C CYS A 91 -13.91 -7.61 -8.26
N ARG A 92 -15.12 -8.16 -8.08
CA ARG A 92 -15.33 -9.51 -7.52
C ARG A 92 -15.27 -10.63 -8.56
N GLU A 93 -15.20 -10.27 -9.84
CA GLU A 93 -15.15 -11.20 -10.96
C GLU A 93 -13.71 -11.37 -11.49
N PRO A 94 -13.44 -12.44 -12.24
CA PRO A 94 -12.20 -12.55 -13.01
C PRO A 94 -12.03 -11.40 -14.01
N VAL A 95 -10.84 -10.81 -14.03
CA VAL A 95 -10.46 -9.69 -14.91
C VAL A 95 -9.23 -10.08 -15.72
N ALA A 96 -9.31 -9.91 -17.04
CA ALA A 96 -8.15 -10.03 -17.93
C ALA A 96 -7.39 -8.69 -17.97
N PRO A 97 -6.07 -8.67 -17.70
CA PRO A 97 -5.27 -7.46 -17.84
C PRO A 97 -5.16 -7.00 -19.30
N LEU A 98 -5.18 -5.68 -19.51
CA LEU A 98 -4.90 -5.04 -20.80
C LEU A 98 -3.39 -5.02 -21.10
N GLY A 99 -2.57 -5.00 -20.05
CA GLY A 99 -1.12 -4.96 -20.17
C GLY A 99 -0.42 -5.22 -18.85
N LYS A 100 0.89 -5.43 -18.93
CA LYS A 100 1.77 -5.69 -17.78
C LYS A 100 3.03 -4.83 -17.90
N LEU A 101 3.41 -4.19 -16.81
CA LEU A 101 4.65 -3.44 -16.67
C LEU A 101 5.48 -4.06 -15.55
N GLY A 102 6.72 -4.44 -15.82
CA GLY A 102 7.66 -4.86 -14.78
C GLY A 102 8.07 -3.66 -13.91
N VAL A 103 8.17 -3.87 -12.60
CA VAL A 103 8.62 -2.84 -11.66
C VAL A 103 9.61 -3.44 -10.66
N ALA A 104 10.64 -2.67 -10.33
CA ALA A 104 11.63 -2.98 -9.31
C ALA A 104 11.38 -2.14 -8.05
N PRO A 105 11.94 -2.52 -6.89
CA PRO A 105 11.83 -1.72 -5.67
C PRO A 105 12.24 -0.26 -5.83
N ASP A 106 13.19 0.06 -6.72
CA ASP A 106 13.63 1.43 -6.97
C ASP A 106 12.61 2.30 -7.70
N ASP A 107 11.61 1.70 -8.36
CA ASP A 107 10.48 2.42 -8.95
C ASP A 107 9.49 2.90 -7.87
N PHE A 108 9.59 2.40 -6.64
CA PHE A 108 8.74 2.84 -5.54
C PHE A 108 9.24 4.15 -4.94
N LEU A 109 8.59 5.26 -5.29
CA LEU A 109 8.96 6.62 -4.85
C LEU A 109 9.07 6.80 -3.33
N TYR A 110 8.35 5.99 -2.55
CA TYR A 110 8.33 6.05 -1.09
C TYR A 110 9.21 4.99 -0.43
N ARG A 111 10.01 4.21 -1.16
CA ARG A 111 10.88 3.16 -0.61
C ARG A 111 11.72 3.65 0.57
N ASN A 112 12.34 4.82 0.43
CA ASN A 112 13.18 5.45 1.46
C ASN A 112 12.38 6.22 2.53
N LYS A 113 11.04 6.19 2.47
CA LYS A 113 10.11 6.85 3.41
C LYS A 113 9.23 5.84 4.16
N VAL A 114 9.48 4.54 3.99
CA VAL A 114 8.79 3.48 4.71
C VAL A 114 9.25 3.49 6.18
N ALA A 115 8.33 3.83 7.07
CA ALA A 115 8.59 3.83 8.51
C ALA A 115 8.58 2.41 9.07
N VAL A 116 9.06 2.27 10.31
CA VAL A 116 8.97 1.03 11.08
C VAL A 116 8.11 1.26 12.32
N HIS A 117 7.18 0.36 12.60
CA HIS A 117 6.38 0.38 13.84
C HIS A 117 6.61 -0.89 14.68
N PRO A 118 6.48 -0.80 16.01
CA PRO A 118 6.49 -1.96 16.90
C PRO A 118 5.21 -2.78 16.78
N ASP A 119 5.29 -4.05 17.17
CA ASP A 119 4.11 -4.89 17.37
C ASP A 119 3.21 -4.35 18.49
N GLY A 120 1.90 -4.57 18.33
CA GLY A 120 0.88 -4.08 19.27
C GLY A 120 0.64 -2.57 19.26
N GLU A 121 1.40 -1.78 18.48
CA GLU A 121 1.18 -0.33 18.41
C GLU A 121 -0.21 -0.01 17.82
N PRO A 122 -1.05 0.83 18.45
CA PRO A 122 -2.34 1.22 17.88
C PRO A 122 -2.17 2.00 16.56
N LEU A 123 -3.13 1.84 15.63
CA LEU A 123 -3.10 2.51 14.31
C LEU A 123 -2.95 4.03 14.43
N VAL A 124 -3.71 4.66 15.34
CA VAL A 124 -3.65 6.10 15.60
C VAL A 124 -2.25 6.56 16.01
N ARG A 125 -1.55 5.77 16.83
CA ARG A 125 -0.20 6.10 17.29
C ARG A 125 0.81 5.99 16.16
N THR A 126 0.70 4.96 15.31
CA THR A 126 1.57 4.88 14.12
C THR A 126 1.36 6.04 13.18
N TRP A 127 0.11 6.44 12.96
CA TRP A 127 -0.20 7.54 12.06
C TRP A 127 0.37 8.87 12.56
N LEU A 128 0.24 9.16 13.85
CA LEU A 128 0.83 10.36 14.48
C LEU A 128 2.37 10.36 14.41
N LEU A 129 3.00 9.21 14.65
CA LEU A 129 4.46 9.09 14.67
C LEU A 129 5.09 8.91 13.28
N TYR A 130 4.29 8.72 12.23
CA TYR A 130 4.79 8.40 10.89
C TYR A 130 5.77 9.45 10.37
N LYS A 131 5.40 10.75 10.42
CA LYS A 131 6.27 11.83 9.90
C LYS A 131 7.62 11.88 10.62
N LEU A 132 7.62 11.70 11.94
CA LEU A 132 8.86 11.66 12.73
C LEU A 132 9.75 10.50 12.30
N ARG A 133 9.19 9.29 12.16
CA ARG A 133 9.94 8.09 11.78
C ARG A 133 10.43 8.13 10.34
N ALA A 134 9.63 8.64 9.41
CA ALA A 134 10.01 8.79 8.01
C ALA A 134 11.11 9.84 7.82
N CYS A 135 11.09 10.94 8.59
CA CYS A 135 12.16 11.95 8.56
C CYS A 135 13.47 11.47 9.19
N SER A 136 13.42 10.69 10.29
CA SER A 136 14.63 10.18 10.96
C SER A 136 15.46 9.23 10.09
N ILE A 137 14.84 8.57 9.10
CA ILE A 137 15.55 7.73 8.12
C ILE A 137 16.46 8.58 7.21
N ARG A 138 16.10 9.86 6.99
CA ARG A 138 16.85 10.80 6.15
C ARG A 138 18.14 11.32 6.79
N CYS A 139 18.28 11.20 8.12
CA CYS A 139 19.40 11.76 8.89
C CYS A 139 20.49 10.72 9.25
N LYS A 140 20.30 9.44 8.92
CA LYS A 140 21.25 8.35 9.22
C LYS A 140 22.07 7.90 7.99
N ARG A 141 22.29 8.78 7.01
CA ARG A 141 23.25 8.55 5.91
C ARG A 141 24.40 9.53 6.02
#